data_AF-A0A2D9MKT0-F1
#
_entry.id   AF-A0A2D9MKT0-F1
#
_cell.length_a   1.000
_cell.length_b   1.000
_cell.length_c   1.000
_cell.angle_alpha   90.00
_cell.angle_beta   90.00
_cell.angle_gamma   90.00
#
_symmetry.space_group_name_H-M   'P 1'
#
loop_
_entity.id
_entity.type
_entity.pdbx_description
1 polymer ?
#
loop_
_entity_poly.entity_id
_entity_poly.type
_entity_poly.pdbx_seq_one_letter_code
_entity_poly.pdbx_strand_id
1 'polypeptide(L)'
;MLSFKLIRCLLILLFGLSLAEQSIAQQEAEAYSGVTESRLMFQENCAVCHGESLEGTGQGSPLRGSLIHGESIEAIVTSITNGYEVQGMPSWRDIFSPTEIRGLAMYLMETRNNVGYVTSNYDTDFTLPDEVFETSLHDFSLEIIAEDLDPLPFSIEPMPNGDILVTEKTKGVRIIRQDGERSDLIQGTPTAFDDIYRLESRIDIERGMGWLFDIKLHPNYIENGWIYLYHSHRCTDCNEASRREERPVSMNRLVRGRLDGINWIDQEVIWQAPIEDYFFAGDVGAGGRITFDNRGHVYFSIGMKCGGQGGGIQNLATPCGKIHR
;
A
#
# COMPACT_ATOMS: atom_id res chain seq x y z
N MET A 1 39.50 -26.55 75.76
CA MET A 1 40.04 -25.19 75.56
C MET A 1 39.10 -24.43 74.64
N LEU A 2 38.54 -23.32 75.12
CA LEU A 2 38.14 -22.07 74.43
C LEU A 2 37.90 -22.12 72.89
N SER A 3 36.87 -21.53 72.25
CA SER A 3 35.98 -20.41 72.58
C SER A 3 35.17 -20.05 71.29
N PHE A 4 33.88 -19.67 71.42
CA PHE A 4 33.18 -18.56 70.72
C PHE A 4 33.10 -18.48 69.16
N LYS A 5 31.91 -18.49 68.51
CA LYS A 5 31.02 -17.36 68.05
C LYS A 5 30.21 -17.91 66.84
N LEU A 6 29.04 -17.45 66.37
CA LEU A 6 28.09 -16.37 66.69
C LEU A 6 26.73 -16.73 66.05
N ILE A 7 25.68 -16.16 66.62
CA ILE A 7 24.26 -16.15 66.22
C ILE A 7 24.01 -15.44 64.87
N ARG A 8 23.04 -15.91 64.07
CA ARG A 8 22.01 -15.04 63.45
C ARG A 8 20.78 -15.81 62.93
N CYS A 9 19.66 -15.55 63.60
CA CYS A 9 18.28 -15.68 63.14
C CYS A 9 18.04 -14.80 61.90
N LEU A 10 17.29 -15.25 60.89
CA LEU A 10 16.35 -14.35 60.19
C LEU A 10 15.24 -15.08 59.41
N LEU A 11 14.02 -14.64 59.75
CA LEU A 11 12.70 -14.70 59.14
C LEU A 11 12.53 -15.30 57.72
N ILE A 12 11.55 -16.20 57.64
CA ILE A 12 10.82 -16.56 56.42
C ILE A 12 9.80 -15.46 56.14
N LEU A 13 9.99 -14.73 55.04
CA LEU A 13 9.03 -13.76 54.48
C LEU A 13 8.18 -14.47 53.41
N LEU A 14 6.90 -14.65 53.70
CA LEU A 14 5.86 -15.04 52.75
C LEU A 14 5.65 -13.90 51.74
N PHE A 15 6.10 -14.09 50.50
CA PHE A 15 5.74 -13.22 49.39
C PHE A 15 4.50 -13.79 48.70
N GLY A 16 3.38 -13.08 48.85
CA GLY A 16 2.19 -13.31 48.06
C GLY A 16 2.46 -12.95 46.60
N LEU A 17 2.39 -13.94 45.72
CA LEU A 17 2.36 -13.73 44.28
C LEU A 17 0.93 -13.32 43.89
N SER A 18 0.71 -12.03 43.70
CA SER A 18 -0.42 -11.55 42.91
C SER A 18 -0.21 -11.99 41.46
N LEU A 19 -1.09 -12.86 40.95
CA LEU A 19 -1.22 -13.10 39.53
C LEU A 19 -1.87 -11.86 38.91
N ALA A 20 -1.04 -10.91 38.50
CA ALA A 20 -1.47 -9.89 37.55
C ALA A 20 -1.54 -10.56 36.17
N GLU A 21 -2.75 -10.69 35.64
CA GLU A 21 -3.00 -11.01 34.24
C GLU A 21 -2.23 -9.99 33.38
N GLN A 22 -1.14 -10.43 32.76
CA GLN A 22 -0.52 -9.69 31.68
C GLN A 22 -1.45 -9.79 30.47
N SER A 23 -2.35 -8.82 30.33
CA SER A 23 -2.92 -8.49 29.03
C SER A 23 -1.76 -8.10 28.13
N ILE A 24 -1.37 -8.98 27.22
CA ILE A 24 -0.53 -8.61 26.08
C ILE A 24 -1.47 -7.85 25.13
N ALA A 25 -1.78 -6.61 25.50
CA ALA A 25 -2.19 -5.61 24.55
C ALA A 25 -0.97 -5.42 23.65
N GLN A 26 -1.08 -5.98 22.45
CA GLN A 26 -0.09 -5.92 21.40
C GLN A 26 0.21 -4.44 21.14
N GLN A 27 1.32 -3.96 21.70
CA GLN A 27 1.84 -2.63 21.45
C GLN A 27 2.05 -2.56 19.94
N GLU A 28 1.21 -1.77 19.26
CA GLU A 28 1.35 -1.52 17.83
C GLU A 28 2.80 -1.14 17.57
N ALA A 29 3.45 -1.85 16.65
CA ALA A 29 4.76 -1.42 16.18
C ALA A 29 4.56 -0.02 15.59
N GLU A 30 5.04 1.02 16.30
CA GLU A 30 5.20 2.36 15.73
C GLU A 30 5.88 2.16 14.37
N ALA A 31 5.17 2.53 13.30
CA ALA A 31 5.62 2.28 11.95
C ALA A 31 7.01 2.90 11.76
N TYR A 32 8.03 2.04 11.71
CA TYR A 32 9.39 2.41 11.39
C TYR A 32 9.45 2.79 9.91
N SER A 33 9.12 4.05 9.64
CA SER A 33 9.33 4.70 8.35
C SER A 33 10.30 5.86 8.59
N GLY A 34 11.27 6.08 7.70
CA GLY A 34 12.19 7.23 7.81
C GLY A 34 11.50 8.60 7.86
N VAL A 35 10.20 8.65 7.56
CA VAL A 35 9.30 9.80 7.75
C VAL A 35 9.09 10.09 9.24
N THR A 36 8.95 9.06 10.09
CA THR A 36 8.82 9.21 11.55
C THR A 36 10.08 9.84 12.14
N GLU A 37 11.27 9.42 11.71
CA GLU A 37 12.55 9.97 12.15
C GLU A 37 12.74 11.42 11.70
N SER A 38 12.43 11.73 10.43
CA SER A 38 12.52 13.09 9.90
C SER A 38 11.56 14.06 10.60
N ARG A 39 10.35 13.61 10.93
CA ARG A 39 9.39 14.38 11.73
C ARG A 39 9.93 14.68 13.13
N LEU A 40 10.51 13.68 13.81
CA LEU A 40 11.07 13.86 15.15
C LEU A 40 12.28 14.83 15.12
N MET A 41 13.19 14.65 14.16
CA MET A 41 14.31 15.59 13.96
C MET A 41 13.81 17.02 13.76
N PHE A 42 12.78 17.21 12.94
CA PHE A 42 12.17 18.53 12.73
C PHE A 42 11.57 19.10 14.02
N GLN A 43 10.82 18.29 14.78
CA GLN A 43 10.21 18.69 16.04
C GLN A 43 11.26 19.13 17.08
N GLU A 44 12.35 18.39 17.19
CA GLU A 44 13.40 18.66 18.17
C GLU A 44 14.28 19.87 17.82
N ASN A 45 14.49 20.13 16.52
CA ASN A 45 15.54 21.04 16.07
C ASN A 45 15.03 22.27 15.31
N CYS A 46 13.86 22.18 14.67
CA CYS A 46 13.38 23.19 13.72
C CYS A 46 12.07 23.85 14.17
N ALA A 47 11.18 23.10 14.83
CA ALA A 47 9.82 23.54 15.17
C ALA A 47 9.78 24.77 16.10
N VAL A 48 10.81 24.99 16.93
CA VAL A 48 10.90 26.18 17.78
C VAL A 48 10.86 27.50 16.99
N CYS A 49 11.41 27.49 15.77
CA CYS A 49 11.42 28.64 14.86
C CYS A 49 10.32 28.54 13.80
N HIS A 50 10.09 27.35 13.26
CA HIS A 50 9.24 27.16 12.09
C HIS A 50 7.82 26.66 12.40
N GLY A 51 7.50 26.41 13.68
CA GLY A 51 6.22 25.86 14.13
C GLY A 51 6.14 24.35 13.92
N GLU A 52 5.38 23.64 14.75
CA GLU A 52 5.27 22.17 14.68
C GLU A 52 4.61 21.72 13.37
N SER A 53 3.74 22.55 12.81
CA SER A 53 3.04 22.27 11.57
C SER A 53 3.47 23.22 10.44
N LEU A 54 4.65 23.84 10.53
CA LEU A 54 5.24 24.76 9.55
C LEU A 54 4.62 26.18 9.49
N GLU A 55 3.80 26.54 10.47
CA GLU A 55 3.10 27.83 10.55
C GLU A 55 3.99 29.03 10.93
N GLY A 56 5.25 28.79 11.31
CA GLY A 56 6.17 29.80 11.80
C GLY A 56 5.91 30.18 13.26
N THR A 57 6.90 30.81 13.88
CA THR A 57 6.78 31.34 15.25
C THR A 57 7.26 32.79 15.30
N GLY A 58 7.27 33.41 16.48
CA GLY A 58 7.94 34.71 16.65
C GLY A 58 9.46 34.67 16.43
N GLN A 59 10.06 33.47 16.41
CA GLN A 59 11.51 33.27 16.23
C GLN A 59 11.91 32.92 14.80
N GLY A 60 10.98 32.49 13.94
CA GLY A 60 11.30 32.07 12.58
C GLY A 60 10.13 32.14 11.62
N SER A 61 10.44 32.16 10.33
CA SER A 61 9.44 32.28 9.26
C SER A 61 8.58 31.03 9.11
N PRO A 62 7.33 31.17 8.64
CA PRO A 62 6.53 30.03 8.21
C PRO A 62 7.21 29.30 7.05
N LEU A 63 7.02 27.98 6.99
CA LEU A 63 7.46 27.13 5.89
C LEU A 63 6.29 26.48 5.14
N ARG A 64 5.05 26.99 5.27
CA ARG A 64 3.88 26.56 4.45
C ARG A 64 3.72 27.31 3.13
N GLY A 65 4.07 28.59 3.10
CA GLY A 65 3.92 29.46 1.92
C GLY A 65 5.15 29.47 1.01
N SER A 66 5.26 30.48 0.15
CA SER A 66 6.42 30.63 -0.73
C SER A 66 7.75 30.69 0.05
N LEU A 67 8.72 29.87 -0.34
CA LEU A 67 10.04 29.85 0.29
C LEU A 67 10.98 30.89 -0.34
N ILE A 68 11.71 31.61 0.51
CA ILE A 68 12.63 32.70 0.09
C ILE A 68 13.79 32.16 -0.75
N HIS A 69 14.26 30.94 -0.45
CA HIS A 69 15.47 30.36 -1.03
C HIS A 69 15.21 29.29 -2.08
N GLY A 70 13.96 29.17 -2.55
CA GLY A 70 13.54 28.21 -3.57
C GLY A 70 12.77 27.02 -2.98
N GLU A 71 11.98 26.39 -3.83
CA GLU A 71 11.01 25.34 -3.43
C GLU A 71 11.36 23.94 -3.94
N SER A 72 12.37 23.82 -4.81
CA SER A 72 12.90 22.52 -5.24
C SER A 72 13.53 21.78 -4.06
N ILE A 73 13.54 20.45 -4.11
CA ILE A 73 14.21 19.61 -3.09
C ILE A 73 15.68 20.00 -2.94
N GLU A 74 16.38 20.34 -4.02
CA GLU A 74 17.78 20.79 -4.00
C GLU A 74 17.96 22.10 -3.23
N ALA A 75 17.07 23.07 -3.45
CA ALA A 75 17.07 24.34 -2.74
C ALA A 75 16.81 24.18 -1.24
N ILE A 76 15.85 23.33 -0.87
CA ILE A 76 15.53 23.03 0.53
C ILE A 76 16.70 22.32 1.22
N VAL A 77 17.29 21.30 0.57
CA VAL A 77 18.49 20.61 1.09
C VAL A 77 19.65 21.59 1.27
N THR A 78 19.86 22.50 0.32
CA THR A 78 20.91 23.53 0.39
C THR A 78 20.68 24.49 1.56
N SER A 79 19.42 24.88 1.77
CA SER A 79 19.00 25.76 2.88
C SER A 79 19.27 25.12 4.24
N ILE A 80 18.86 23.86 4.42
CA ILE A 80 19.08 23.12 5.68
C ILE A 80 20.57 22.88 5.90
N THR A 81 21.32 22.50 4.86
CA THR A 81 22.74 22.17 4.97
C THR A 81 23.55 23.38 5.45
N ASN A 82 23.39 24.52 4.79
CA ASN A 82 24.25 25.69 5.01
C ASN A 82 23.70 26.66 6.05
N GLY A 83 22.39 26.64 6.32
CA GLY A 83 21.73 27.65 7.12
C GLY A 83 21.84 29.05 6.52
N TYR A 84 21.36 30.02 7.28
CA TYR A 84 21.38 31.45 6.97
C TYR A 84 21.67 32.22 8.26
N GLU A 85 22.93 32.17 8.70
CA GLU A 85 23.35 32.66 10.03
C GLU A 85 22.97 34.12 10.27
N VAL A 86 23.10 34.97 9.24
CA VAL A 86 22.73 36.40 9.32
C VAL A 86 21.23 36.58 9.58
N GLN A 87 20.40 35.66 9.08
CA GLN A 87 18.96 35.61 9.28
C GLN A 87 18.57 34.76 10.51
N GLY A 88 19.54 34.26 11.27
CA GLY A 88 19.33 33.50 12.49
C GLY A 88 19.11 31.99 12.31
N MET A 89 19.13 31.46 11.09
CA MET A 89 19.06 30.02 10.85
C MET A 89 20.46 29.40 10.91
N PRO A 90 20.75 28.49 11.86
CA PRO A 90 22.07 27.86 11.94
C PRO A 90 22.31 26.89 10.78
N SER A 91 23.58 26.60 10.52
CA SER A 91 24.01 25.50 9.63
C SER A 91 23.79 24.14 10.31
N TRP A 92 23.25 23.16 9.60
CA TRP A 92 22.99 21.81 10.13
C TRP A 92 23.92 20.73 9.61
N ARG A 93 24.83 21.04 8.67
CA ARG A 93 25.77 20.07 8.07
C ARG A 93 26.67 19.33 9.06
N ASP A 94 26.92 19.93 10.22
CA ASP A 94 27.79 19.39 11.27
C ASP A 94 27.01 18.58 12.32
N ILE A 95 25.67 18.62 12.25
CA ILE A 95 24.74 17.94 13.17
C ILE A 95 24.09 16.74 12.49
N PHE A 96 23.65 16.90 11.23
CA PHE A 96 22.96 15.87 10.46
C PHE A 96 23.78 15.40 9.26
N SER A 97 23.68 14.12 8.95
CA SER A 97 24.22 13.52 7.74
C SER A 97 23.48 14.01 6.48
N PRO A 98 24.08 13.88 5.28
CA PRO A 98 23.40 14.24 4.03
C PRO A 98 22.08 13.50 3.80
N THR A 99 21.94 12.27 4.31
CA THR A 99 20.70 11.48 4.21
C THR A 99 19.61 12.04 5.13
N GLU A 100 19.96 12.38 6.37
CA GLU A 100 19.03 12.98 7.34
C GLU A 100 18.55 14.36 6.86
N ILE A 101 19.46 15.18 6.31
CA ILE A 101 19.10 16.48 5.73
C ILE A 101 18.11 16.30 4.56
N ARG A 102 18.35 15.31 3.69
CA ARG A 102 17.42 14.99 2.61
C ARG A 102 16.08 14.50 3.16
N GLY A 103 16.08 13.70 4.23
CA GLY A 103 14.86 13.26 4.92
C GLY A 103 14.05 14.43 5.50
N LEU A 104 14.70 15.39 6.16
CA LEU A 104 14.08 16.64 6.63
C LEU A 104 13.48 17.45 5.48
N ALA A 105 14.19 17.56 4.36
CA ALA A 105 13.70 18.26 3.17
C ALA A 105 12.46 17.56 2.58
N MET A 106 12.46 16.23 2.52
CA MET A 106 11.29 15.44 2.09
C MET A 106 10.11 15.63 3.04
N TYR A 107 10.31 15.52 4.35
CA TYR A 107 9.28 15.76 5.36
C TYR A 107 8.66 17.16 5.20
N LEU A 108 9.49 18.18 4.96
CA LEU A 108 9.02 19.53 4.72
C LEU A 108 8.13 19.61 3.48
N MET A 109 8.58 19.04 2.35
CA MET A 109 7.80 19.02 1.11
C MET A 109 6.48 18.25 1.27
N GLU A 110 6.50 17.09 1.91
CA GLU A 110 5.30 16.27 2.15
C GLU A 110 4.28 17.03 3.00
N THR A 111 4.74 17.66 4.08
CA THR A 111 3.88 18.43 4.98
C THR A 111 3.31 19.67 4.30
N ARG A 112 4.12 20.38 3.49
CA ARG A 112 3.68 21.53 2.68
C ARG A 112 2.60 21.16 1.66
N ASN A 113 2.77 20.01 1.01
CA ASN A 113 1.86 19.51 -0.02
C ASN A 113 0.70 18.69 0.55
N ASN A 114 0.57 18.59 1.87
CA ASN A 114 -0.45 17.80 2.58
C ASN A 114 -0.44 16.30 2.22
N VAL A 115 0.67 15.76 1.71
CA VAL A 115 0.86 14.35 1.31
C VAL A 115 1.54 13.52 2.40
N GLY A 116 1.34 13.90 3.67
CA GLY A 116 1.98 13.23 4.81
C GLY A 116 1.51 11.79 5.00
N TYR A 117 2.25 11.02 5.80
CA TYR A 117 2.10 9.57 5.98
C TYR A 117 0.68 9.06 6.31
N VAL A 118 -0.14 9.85 7.00
CA VAL A 118 -1.49 9.45 7.44
C VAL A 118 -2.55 9.67 6.37
N THR A 119 -2.43 10.76 5.61
CA THR A 119 -3.49 11.25 4.73
C THR A 119 -3.14 11.17 3.26
N SER A 120 -1.85 11.12 2.87
CA SER A 120 -1.38 11.03 1.48
C SER A 120 -2.01 12.05 0.51
N ASN A 121 -2.69 13.07 1.04
CA ASN A 121 -3.62 13.95 0.34
C ASN A 121 -4.64 13.25 -0.59
N TYR A 122 -5.12 12.05 -0.23
CA TYR A 122 -5.89 11.19 -1.15
C TYR A 122 -7.26 11.77 -1.59
N ASP A 123 -7.78 12.76 -0.87
CA ASP A 123 -9.04 13.45 -1.18
C ASP A 123 -8.83 14.77 -1.97
N THR A 124 -7.63 15.00 -2.53
CA THR A 124 -7.38 16.22 -3.32
C THR A 124 -8.14 16.20 -4.63
N ASP A 125 -8.84 17.30 -4.91
CA ASP A 125 -9.43 17.55 -6.22
C ASP A 125 -8.34 17.53 -7.29
N PHE A 126 -8.43 16.54 -8.18
CA PHE A 126 -7.56 16.46 -9.34
C PHE A 126 -8.17 17.26 -10.48
N THR A 127 -7.42 18.26 -10.98
CA THR A 127 -7.81 19.03 -12.16
C THR A 127 -7.09 18.45 -13.38
N LEU A 128 -7.86 18.04 -14.38
CA LEU A 128 -7.32 17.60 -15.65
C LEU A 128 -6.83 18.82 -16.44
N PRO A 129 -5.60 18.82 -16.97
CA PRO A 129 -5.15 19.85 -17.89
C PRO A 129 -5.98 19.81 -19.17
N ASP A 130 -6.58 20.95 -19.54
CA ASP A 130 -7.34 21.10 -20.79
C ASP A 130 -6.42 21.23 -22.03
N GLU A 131 -5.14 21.51 -21.82
CA GLU A 131 -4.15 21.75 -22.85
C GLU A 131 -3.05 20.69 -22.84
N VAL A 132 -2.31 20.64 -23.94
CA VAL A 132 -1.08 19.85 -24.03
C VAL A 132 -0.08 20.35 -23.00
N PHE A 133 0.40 19.47 -22.13
CA PHE A 133 1.45 19.78 -21.17
C PHE A 133 2.76 19.12 -21.59
N GLU A 134 3.84 19.91 -21.53
CA GLU A 134 5.18 19.49 -21.91
C GLU A 134 5.85 18.71 -20.79
N THR A 135 6.55 17.63 -21.14
CA THR A 135 7.48 16.94 -20.23
C THR A 135 8.88 16.92 -20.86
N SER A 136 9.87 16.41 -20.14
CA SER A 136 11.25 16.39 -20.66
C SER A 136 11.45 15.54 -21.93
N LEU A 137 10.54 14.61 -22.23
CA LEU A 137 10.67 13.68 -23.36
C LEU A 137 9.53 13.78 -24.38
N HIS A 138 8.29 13.98 -23.91
CA HIS A 138 7.09 13.99 -24.75
C HIS A 138 6.07 15.00 -24.24
N ASP A 139 5.23 15.48 -25.14
CA ASP A 139 4.08 16.30 -24.81
C ASP A 139 2.85 15.40 -24.67
N PHE A 140 1.98 15.70 -23.72
CA PHE A 140 0.80 14.89 -23.42
C PHE A 140 -0.47 15.72 -23.37
N SER A 141 -1.58 15.12 -23.76
CA SER A 141 -2.94 15.59 -23.48
C SER A 141 -3.70 14.48 -22.78
N LEU A 142 -4.61 14.83 -21.86
CA LEU A 142 -5.49 13.86 -21.20
C LEU A 142 -6.91 14.02 -21.72
N GLU A 143 -7.59 12.89 -21.91
CA GLU A 143 -8.99 12.82 -22.33
C GLU A 143 -9.74 11.89 -21.38
N ILE A 144 -10.96 12.29 -21.03
CA ILE A 144 -11.85 11.47 -20.21
C ILE A 144 -12.54 10.45 -21.13
N ILE A 145 -12.29 9.16 -20.88
CA ILE A 145 -12.92 8.07 -21.62
C ILE A 145 -14.21 7.60 -20.94
N ALA A 146 -14.27 7.64 -19.61
CA ALA A 146 -15.44 7.25 -18.83
C ALA A 146 -15.45 7.97 -17.49
N GLU A 147 -16.66 8.24 -16.99
CA GLU A 147 -16.90 8.87 -15.69
C GLU A 147 -17.71 7.95 -14.77
N ASP A 148 -17.87 8.36 -13.51
CA ASP A 148 -18.69 7.71 -12.49
C ASP A 148 -18.34 6.24 -12.18
N LEU A 149 -17.12 5.79 -12.48
CA LEU A 149 -16.66 4.43 -12.15
C LEU A 149 -16.66 4.17 -10.65
N ASP A 150 -16.68 2.89 -10.24
CA ASP A 150 -16.37 2.55 -8.85
C ASP A 150 -15.03 3.20 -8.46
N PRO A 151 -14.88 3.76 -7.25
CA PRO A 151 -13.65 4.47 -6.86
C PRO A 151 -12.38 3.63 -6.89
N LEU A 152 -12.50 2.30 -7.00
CA LEU A 152 -11.39 1.35 -6.95
C LEU A 152 -11.24 0.54 -8.24
N PRO A 153 -11.05 1.17 -9.41
CA PRO A 153 -10.64 0.44 -10.60
C PRO A 153 -9.19 -0.05 -10.40
N PHE A 154 -8.89 -1.29 -10.80
CA PHE A 154 -7.56 -1.88 -10.61
C PHE A 154 -6.80 -2.06 -11.93
N SER A 155 -7.49 -2.48 -12.98
CA SER A 155 -6.89 -2.71 -14.29
C SER A 155 -7.87 -2.39 -15.42
N ILE A 156 -7.28 -2.07 -16.56
CA ILE A 156 -7.96 -1.89 -17.83
C ILE A 156 -7.30 -2.77 -18.89
N GLU A 157 -8.10 -3.27 -19.82
CA GLU A 157 -7.62 -4.04 -20.96
C GLU A 157 -8.42 -3.67 -22.22
N PRO A 158 -7.81 -2.89 -23.13
CA PRO A 158 -8.42 -2.55 -24.42
C PRO A 158 -8.70 -3.79 -25.27
N MET A 159 -9.88 -3.83 -25.87
CA MET A 159 -10.35 -4.90 -26.73
C MET A 159 -10.17 -4.55 -28.21
N PRO A 160 -10.07 -5.55 -29.12
CA PRO A 160 -9.91 -5.30 -30.55
C PRO A 160 -11.04 -4.49 -31.20
N ASN A 161 -12.22 -4.48 -30.58
CA ASN A 161 -13.37 -3.70 -31.04
C ASN A 161 -13.40 -2.27 -30.49
N GLY A 162 -12.36 -1.83 -29.77
CA GLY A 162 -12.26 -0.50 -29.18
C GLY A 162 -12.93 -0.35 -27.80
N ASP A 163 -13.68 -1.34 -27.34
CA ASP A 163 -14.19 -1.36 -25.97
C ASP A 163 -13.03 -1.62 -24.98
N ILE A 164 -13.25 -1.34 -23.69
CA ILE A 164 -12.25 -1.55 -22.63
C ILE A 164 -12.86 -2.41 -21.53
N LEU A 165 -12.20 -3.51 -21.18
CA LEU A 165 -12.53 -4.25 -19.96
C LEU A 165 -11.94 -3.52 -18.76
N VAL A 166 -12.74 -3.36 -17.71
CA VAL A 166 -12.31 -2.71 -16.46
C VAL A 166 -12.60 -3.64 -15.29
N THR A 167 -11.57 -3.93 -14.49
CA THR A 167 -11.75 -4.58 -13.18
C THR A 167 -12.00 -3.51 -12.14
N GLU A 168 -13.19 -3.50 -11.58
CA GLU A 168 -13.52 -2.76 -10.36
C GLU A 168 -13.27 -3.68 -9.18
N LYS A 169 -12.19 -3.38 -8.45
CA LYS A 169 -11.52 -4.26 -7.48
C LYS A 169 -12.48 -4.95 -6.51
N THR A 170 -13.53 -4.28 -6.09
CA THR A 170 -14.49 -4.77 -5.08
C THR A 170 -15.86 -5.14 -5.65
N LYS A 171 -16.11 -4.87 -6.94
CA LYS A 171 -17.43 -5.02 -7.55
C LYS A 171 -17.48 -6.11 -8.60
N GLY A 172 -16.55 -6.11 -9.56
CA GLY A 172 -16.62 -7.04 -10.68
C GLY A 172 -15.85 -6.55 -11.90
N VAL A 173 -16.11 -7.19 -13.04
CA VAL A 173 -15.60 -6.72 -14.34
C VAL A 173 -16.74 -6.06 -15.08
N ARG A 174 -16.47 -4.95 -15.78
CA ARG A 174 -17.41 -4.33 -16.72
C ARG A 174 -16.74 -3.96 -18.03
N ILE A 175 -17.54 -3.58 -19.01
CA ILE A 175 -17.09 -3.07 -20.30
C ILE A 175 -17.39 -1.57 -20.34
N ILE A 176 -16.39 -0.78 -20.74
CA ILE A 176 -16.53 0.62 -21.14
C ILE A 176 -16.53 0.65 -22.65
N ARG A 177 -17.60 1.20 -23.23
CA ARG A 177 -17.74 1.34 -24.68
C ARG A 177 -16.94 2.53 -25.18
N GLN A 178 -16.72 2.58 -26.50
CA GLN A 178 -15.98 3.69 -27.13
C GLN A 178 -16.63 5.07 -26.92
N ASP A 179 -17.93 5.13 -26.65
CA ASP A 179 -18.65 6.37 -26.33
C ASP A 179 -18.67 6.69 -24.83
N GLY A 180 -17.96 5.91 -24.02
CA GLY A 180 -17.90 6.03 -22.56
C GLY A 180 -19.06 5.36 -21.82
N GLU A 181 -20.02 4.74 -22.52
CA GLU A 181 -21.11 4.02 -21.86
C GLU A 181 -20.56 2.82 -21.07
N ARG A 182 -21.11 2.62 -19.87
CA ARG A 182 -20.74 1.53 -18.97
C ARG A 182 -21.75 0.41 -19.07
N SER A 183 -21.29 -0.81 -19.30
CA SER A 183 -22.15 -1.99 -19.16
C SER A 183 -22.52 -2.26 -17.71
N ASP A 184 -23.52 -3.11 -17.52
CA ASP A 184 -23.66 -3.88 -16.27
C ASP A 184 -22.38 -4.69 -15.99
N LEU A 185 -22.22 -5.12 -14.74
CA LEU A 185 -21.15 -6.05 -14.37
C LEU A 185 -21.32 -7.37 -15.14
N ILE A 186 -20.21 -7.88 -15.67
CA ILE A 186 -20.13 -9.17 -16.35
C ILE A 186 -20.51 -10.26 -15.35
N GLN A 187 -21.51 -11.05 -15.72
CA GLN A 187 -22.08 -12.09 -14.89
C GLN A 187 -21.22 -13.35 -14.94
N GLY A 188 -21.01 -13.99 -13.78
CA GLY A 188 -20.29 -15.27 -13.69
C GLY A 188 -18.77 -15.15 -13.57
N THR A 189 -18.20 -13.93 -13.55
CA THR A 189 -16.80 -13.74 -13.15
C THR A 189 -16.59 -14.18 -11.69
N PRO A 190 -15.36 -14.45 -11.25
CA PRO A 190 -15.04 -14.63 -9.84
C PRO A 190 -15.65 -13.52 -8.98
N THR A 191 -16.23 -13.92 -7.85
CA THR A 191 -16.90 -13.01 -6.91
C THR A 191 -15.89 -12.02 -6.33
N ALA A 192 -16.21 -10.74 -6.44
CA ALA A 192 -15.54 -9.66 -5.73
C ALA A 192 -16.25 -9.39 -4.39
N PHE A 193 -15.50 -8.91 -3.40
CA PHE A 193 -16.02 -8.60 -2.08
C PHE A 193 -15.72 -7.14 -1.71
N ASP A 194 -16.71 -6.44 -1.15
CA ASP A 194 -16.66 -5.01 -0.83
C ASP A 194 -16.65 -4.70 0.67
N ASP A 195 -16.42 -5.70 1.52
CA ASP A 195 -16.20 -5.53 2.95
C ASP A 195 -14.80 -4.96 3.23
N ILE A 196 -14.70 -3.63 3.04
CA ILE A 196 -13.49 -2.84 3.26
C ILE A 196 -13.39 -2.41 4.73
N TYR A 197 -12.17 -2.41 5.26
CA TYR A 197 -11.82 -1.79 6.53
C TYR A 197 -10.56 -0.92 6.40
N ARG A 198 -10.39 0.03 7.33
CA ARG A 198 -9.23 0.93 7.43
C ARG A 198 -8.60 0.78 8.81
N LEU A 199 -7.31 1.10 8.93
CA LEU A 199 -6.66 1.22 10.23
C LEU A 199 -6.58 2.69 10.61
N GLU A 200 -6.74 3.03 11.89
CA GLU A 200 -6.63 4.43 12.35
C GLU A 200 -5.27 5.03 12.03
N SER A 201 -4.21 4.22 12.08
CA SER A 201 -2.85 4.63 11.74
C SER A 201 -2.62 4.90 10.25
N ARG A 202 -3.51 4.41 9.36
CA ARG A 202 -3.44 4.50 7.89
C ARG A 202 -4.84 4.51 7.27
N ILE A 203 -5.54 5.62 7.43
CA ILE A 203 -6.91 5.81 6.92
C ILE A 203 -6.97 5.88 5.39
N ASP A 204 -5.85 6.25 4.77
CA ASP A 204 -5.64 6.33 3.32
C ASP A 204 -5.56 4.95 2.65
N ILE A 205 -5.28 3.89 3.40
CA ILE A 205 -5.18 2.52 2.88
C ILE A 205 -6.45 1.74 3.19
N GLU A 206 -7.22 1.47 2.16
CA GLU A 206 -8.29 0.49 2.20
C GLU A 206 -7.76 -0.95 2.23
N ARG A 207 -8.38 -1.77 3.07
CA ARG A 207 -8.00 -3.16 3.30
C ARG A 207 -9.22 -4.05 3.16
N GLY A 208 -9.00 -5.26 2.66
CA GLY A 208 -10.06 -6.25 2.43
C GLY A 208 -9.45 -7.51 1.83
N MET A 209 -10.29 -8.48 1.48
CA MET A 209 -9.86 -9.69 0.79
C MET A 209 -10.94 -10.20 -0.15
N GLY A 210 -10.52 -10.85 -1.24
CA GLY A 210 -11.43 -11.32 -2.27
C GLY A 210 -11.60 -10.32 -3.42
N TRP A 211 -10.61 -9.48 -3.66
CA TRP A 211 -10.64 -8.47 -4.71
C TRP A 211 -10.26 -9.01 -6.09
N LEU A 212 -10.76 -8.37 -7.13
CA LEU A 212 -10.29 -8.53 -8.50
C LEU A 212 -9.04 -7.68 -8.73
N PHE A 213 -8.11 -8.21 -9.50
CA PHE A 213 -6.85 -7.56 -9.83
C PHE A 213 -6.78 -7.31 -11.34
N ASP A 214 -5.79 -7.89 -12.01
CA ASP A 214 -5.54 -7.67 -13.43
C ASP A 214 -6.44 -8.54 -14.32
N ILE A 215 -6.73 -8.00 -15.50
CA ILE A 215 -7.46 -8.67 -16.57
C ILE A 215 -6.64 -8.52 -17.85
N LYS A 216 -6.45 -9.62 -18.58
CA LYS A 216 -5.65 -9.62 -19.81
C LYS A 216 -6.28 -10.47 -20.89
N LEU A 217 -6.26 -9.97 -22.12
CA LEU A 217 -6.60 -10.78 -23.27
C LEU A 217 -5.46 -11.76 -23.54
N HIS A 218 -5.81 -12.99 -23.94
CA HIS A 218 -4.81 -13.91 -24.49
C HIS A 218 -4.19 -13.30 -25.76
N PRO A 219 -2.89 -13.51 -26.06
CA PRO A 219 -2.26 -12.96 -27.26
C PRO A 219 -2.99 -13.28 -28.59
N ASN A 220 -3.60 -14.46 -28.67
CA ASN A 220 -4.48 -14.89 -29.78
C ASN A 220 -5.98 -14.70 -29.52
N TYR A 221 -6.38 -13.68 -28.74
CA TYR A 221 -7.78 -13.46 -28.36
C TYR A 221 -8.74 -13.40 -29.54
N ILE A 222 -8.34 -12.81 -30.67
CA ILE A 222 -9.16 -12.76 -31.89
C ILE A 222 -9.57 -14.16 -32.38
N GLU A 223 -8.72 -15.17 -32.18
CA GLU A 223 -8.98 -16.53 -32.63
C GLU A 223 -9.70 -17.38 -31.57
N ASN A 224 -9.39 -17.18 -30.29
CA ASN A 224 -9.80 -18.10 -29.23
C ASN A 224 -10.74 -17.50 -28.17
N GLY A 225 -10.85 -16.18 -28.10
CA GLY A 225 -11.69 -15.46 -27.15
C GLY A 225 -11.25 -15.55 -25.68
N TRP A 226 -10.06 -16.09 -25.38
CA TRP A 226 -9.63 -16.30 -24.00
C TRP A 226 -9.23 -15.00 -23.31
N ILE A 227 -9.76 -14.81 -22.12
CA ILE A 227 -9.48 -13.70 -21.23
C ILE A 227 -8.99 -14.29 -19.91
N TYR A 228 -7.93 -13.72 -19.35
CA TYR A 228 -7.34 -14.11 -18.08
C TYR A 228 -7.76 -13.10 -17.03
N LEU A 229 -8.24 -13.59 -15.89
CA LEU A 229 -8.66 -12.76 -14.77
C LEU A 229 -7.94 -13.23 -13.52
N TYR A 230 -7.18 -12.32 -12.93
CA TYR A 230 -6.47 -12.55 -11.68
C TYR A 230 -7.26 -11.98 -10.52
N HIS A 231 -7.42 -12.76 -9.47
CA HIS A 231 -8.20 -12.35 -8.32
C HIS A 231 -7.68 -12.97 -7.03
N SER A 232 -8.11 -12.42 -5.90
CA SER A 232 -7.99 -13.05 -4.60
C SER A 232 -9.13 -14.04 -4.44
N HIS A 233 -8.81 -15.33 -4.34
CA HIS A 233 -9.78 -16.35 -4.00
C HIS A 233 -9.97 -16.35 -2.49
N ARG A 234 -11.12 -15.83 -2.04
CA ARG A 234 -11.54 -15.85 -0.65
C ARG A 234 -12.27 -17.14 -0.33
N CYS A 235 -11.99 -17.70 0.82
CA CYS A 235 -12.48 -19.00 1.21
C CYS A 235 -12.73 -19.09 2.71
N THR A 236 -13.87 -19.67 3.09
CA THR A 236 -14.24 -20.01 4.47
C THR A 236 -14.23 -21.52 4.64
N ASP A 237 -13.91 -22.01 5.84
CA ASP A 237 -13.98 -23.44 6.19
C ASP A 237 -13.07 -24.38 5.35
N CYS A 238 -12.16 -23.86 4.53
CA CYS A 238 -11.35 -24.70 3.64
C CYS A 238 -10.01 -25.15 4.19
N ASN A 239 -9.44 -24.42 5.16
CA ASN A 239 -8.23 -24.86 5.85
C ASN A 239 -8.38 -24.75 7.37
N GLU A 240 -7.42 -25.33 8.10
CA GLU A 240 -7.44 -25.37 9.57
C GLU A 240 -7.55 -23.97 10.18
N ALA A 241 -6.82 -23.00 9.65
CA ALA A 241 -6.84 -21.61 10.12
C ALA A 241 -8.26 -21.01 9.99
N SER A 242 -8.87 -21.11 8.80
CA SER A 242 -10.21 -20.57 8.55
C SER A 242 -11.29 -21.22 9.41
N ARG A 243 -11.14 -22.51 9.73
CA ARG A 243 -12.06 -23.25 10.61
C ARG A 243 -11.92 -22.83 12.07
N ARG A 244 -10.68 -22.74 12.55
CA ARG A 244 -10.39 -22.44 13.96
C ARG A 244 -10.80 -21.02 14.34
N GLU A 245 -10.54 -20.05 13.46
CA GLU A 245 -10.85 -18.64 13.71
C GLU A 245 -12.23 -18.23 13.20
N GLU A 246 -13.00 -19.15 12.59
CA GLU A 246 -14.31 -18.91 11.98
C GLU A 246 -14.32 -17.68 11.05
N ARG A 247 -13.20 -17.45 10.35
CA ARG A 247 -12.97 -16.28 9.51
C ARG A 247 -12.40 -16.69 8.14
N PRO A 248 -12.76 -15.99 7.05
CA PRO A 248 -12.18 -16.25 5.75
C PRO A 248 -10.67 -16.05 5.71
N VAL A 249 -10.05 -16.89 4.88
CA VAL A 249 -8.67 -16.77 4.40
C VAL A 249 -8.68 -16.52 2.90
N SER A 250 -7.58 -16.06 2.32
CA SER A 250 -7.51 -15.86 0.88
C SER A 250 -6.12 -16.08 0.31
N MET A 251 -6.06 -16.35 -0.99
CA MET A 251 -4.84 -16.30 -1.78
C MET A 251 -5.15 -15.94 -3.23
N ASN A 252 -4.17 -15.42 -3.96
CA ASN A 252 -4.34 -15.16 -5.39
C ASN A 252 -4.66 -16.45 -6.16
N ARG A 253 -5.46 -16.30 -7.22
CA ARG A 253 -5.81 -17.33 -8.19
C ARG A 253 -5.85 -16.70 -9.58
N LEU A 254 -5.37 -17.45 -10.56
CA LEU A 254 -5.49 -17.09 -11.97
C LEU A 254 -6.52 -18.00 -12.63
N VAL A 255 -7.55 -17.41 -13.21
CA VAL A 255 -8.52 -18.10 -14.04
C VAL A 255 -8.48 -17.56 -15.47
N ARG A 256 -9.02 -18.32 -16.42
CA ARG A 256 -9.39 -17.80 -17.73
C ARG A 256 -10.83 -18.16 -18.06
N GLY A 257 -11.42 -17.45 -19.01
CA GLY A 257 -12.78 -17.65 -19.51
C GLY A 257 -12.97 -16.91 -20.82
N ARG A 258 -14.19 -16.95 -21.34
CA ARG A 258 -14.62 -16.25 -22.55
C ARG A 258 -15.86 -15.42 -22.25
N LEU A 259 -16.20 -14.50 -23.15
CA LEU A 259 -17.42 -13.71 -23.05
C LEU A 259 -18.43 -14.13 -24.11
N ASP A 260 -19.67 -14.32 -23.67
CA ASP A 260 -20.86 -14.35 -24.51
C ASP A 260 -21.78 -13.19 -24.09
N GLY A 261 -21.64 -12.07 -24.79
CA GLY A 261 -22.22 -10.78 -24.35
C GLY A 261 -21.64 -10.35 -23.00
N ILE A 262 -22.50 -10.26 -21.98
CA ILE A 262 -22.13 -9.92 -20.60
C ILE A 262 -21.94 -11.15 -19.71
N ASN A 263 -21.87 -12.35 -20.28
CA ASN A 263 -21.71 -13.58 -19.50
C ASN A 263 -20.28 -14.12 -19.63
N TRP A 264 -19.66 -14.41 -18.49
CA TRP A 264 -18.40 -15.12 -18.39
C TRP A 264 -18.65 -16.63 -18.47
N ILE A 265 -18.09 -17.27 -19.49
CA ILE A 265 -18.29 -18.68 -19.81
C ILE A 265 -16.96 -19.43 -19.91
N ASP A 266 -17.04 -20.76 -19.91
CA ASP A 266 -15.89 -21.67 -20.09
C ASP A 266 -14.74 -21.44 -19.11
N GLN A 267 -15.07 -21.13 -17.86
CA GLN A 267 -14.06 -20.80 -16.87
C GLN A 267 -13.13 -21.99 -16.57
N GLU A 268 -11.83 -21.74 -16.60
CA GLU A 268 -10.79 -22.68 -16.20
C GLU A 268 -9.86 -22.06 -15.16
N VAL A 269 -9.48 -22.83 -14.13
CA VAL A 269 -8.43 -22.44 -13.19
C VAL A 269 -7.08 -22.75 -13.82
N ILE A 270 -6.30 -21.71 -14.10
CA ILE A 270 -4.94 -21.85 -14.66
C ILE A 270 -3.93 -22.08 -13.56
N TRP A 271 -4.09 -21.36 -12.44
CA TRP A 271 -3.22 -21.52 -11.30
C TRP A 271 -3.94 -21.17 -10.00
N GLN A 272 -3.63 -21.93 -8.96
CA GLN A 272 -4.10 -21.71 -7.60
C GLN A 272 -3.01 -22.12 -6.61
N ALA A 273 -2.81 -21.30 -5.57
CA ALA A 273 -1.98 -21.67 -4.44
C ALA A 273 -2.55 -22.90 -3.71
N PRO A 274 -1.70 -23.76 -3.10
CA PRO A 274 -2.14 -24.75 -2.12
C PRO A 274 -3.06 -24.10 -1.08
N ILE A 275 -4.14 -24.78 -0.68
CA ILE A 275 -5.13 -24.20 0.25
C ILE A 275 -4.55 -23.96 1.65
N GLU A 276 -3.46 -24.65 1.95
CA GLU A 276 -2.65 -24.57 3.15
C GLU A 276 -1.89 -23.25 3.24
N ASP A 277 -1.59 -22.61 2.10
CA ASP A 277 -0.93 -21.30 2.04
C ASP A 277 -1.93 -20.14 2.15
N TYR A 278 -3.24 -20.42 2.18
CA TYR A 278 -4.26 -19.38 2.34
C TYR A 278 -4.21 -18.82 3.76
N PHE A 279 -4.15 -17.50 3.87
CA PHE A 279 -3.97 -16.82 5.15
C PHE A 279 -4.96 -15.65 5.33
N PHE A 280 -5.00 -15.09 6.54
CA PHE A 280 -5.85 -13.94 6.89
C PHE A 280 -5.37 -12.61 6.33
N ALA A 281 -4.20 -12.60 5.66
CA ALA A 281 -3.66 -11.40 5.06
C ALA A 281 -4.65 -10.82 4.04
N GLY A 282 -4.92 -9.52 4.17
CA GLY A 282 -5.69 -8.79 3.19
C GLY A 282 -4.97 -8.70 1.85
N ASP A 283 -5.63 -8.10 0.88
CA ASP A 283 -5.15 -7.96 -0.49
C ASP A 283 -4.18 -6.77 -0.67
N VAL A 284 -3.90 -6.02 0.41
CA VAL A 284 -2.85 -4.99 0.42
C VAL A 284 -1.50 -5.65 0.16
N GLY A 285 -0.87 -5.30 -0.96
CA GLY A 285 0.39 -5.90 -1.38
C GLY A 285 0.25 -7.31 -1.94
N ALA A 286 -0.92 -7.72 -2.44
CA ALA A 286 -1.13 -9.04 -3.02
C ALA A 286 -0.40 -9.30 -4.35
N GLY A 287 0.29 -8.32 -4.90
CA GLY A 287 0.79 -8.37 -6.27
C GLY A 287 -0.37 -8.08 -7.22
N GLY A 288 -0.64 -8.98 -8.15
CA GLY A 288 -1.90 -8.88 -8.89
C GLY A 288 -1.78 -8.74 -10.41
N ARG A 289 -0.57 -8.68 -10.99
CA ARG A 289 -0.38 -8.34 -12.40
C ARG A 289 -0.19 -9.59 -13.27
N ILE A 290 -0.69 -9.55 -14.51
CA ILE A 290 -0.53 -10.57 -15.55
C ILE A 290 0.22 -9.96 -16.74
N THR A 291 1.11 -10.72 -17.37
CA THR A 291 1.65 -10.39 -18.69
C THR A 291 1.95 -11.67 -19.48
N PHE A 292 2.13 -11.55 -20.80
CA PHE A 292 2.52 -12.66 -21.66
C PHE A 292 3.85 -12.37 -22.34
N ASP A 293 4.69 -13.39 -22.49
CA ASP A 293 5.84 -13.30 -23.40
C ASP A 293 5.42 -13.59 -24.86
N ASN A 294 6.33 -13.31 -25.79
CA ASN A 294 6.16 -13.58 -27.21
C ASN A 294 6.13 -15.08 -27.58
N ARG A 295 6.29 -15.99 -26.60
CA ARG A 295 6.18 -17.44 -26.77
C ARG A 295 4.87 -17.99 -26.19
N GLY A 296 4.00 -17.12 -25.67
CA GLY A 296 2.70 -17.49 -25.12
C GLY A 296 2.74 -17.97 -23.67
N HIS A 297 3.83 -17.76 -22.94
CA HIS A 297 3.84 -18.03 -21.50
C HIS A 297 3.14 -16.89 -20.76
N VAL A 298 2.25 -17.25 -19.84
CA VAL A 298 1.66 -16.28 -18.90
C VAL A 298 2.64 -16.07 -17.75
N TYR A 299 2.79 -14.84 -17.30
CA TYR A 299 3.54 -14.48 -16.10
C TYR A 299 2.60 -13.74 -15.16
N PHE A 300 2.70 -14.02 -13.87
CA PHE A 300 1.90 -13.30 -12.88
C PHE A 300 2.63 -13.10 -11.56
N SER A 301 2.29 -12.02 -10.86
CA SER A 301 2.94 -11.63 -9.60
C SER A 301 2.11 -11.97 -8.37
N ILE A 302 2.75 -12.62 -7.40
CA ILE A 302 2.22 -12.81 -6.05
C ILE A 302 3.07 -12.01 -5.10
N GLY A 303 2.43 -11.08 -4.39
CA GLY A 303 3.09 -10.26 -3.38
C GLY A 303 3.11 -10.92 -2.00
N MET A 304 2.84 -10.11 -0.97
CA MET A 304 2.94 -10.46 0.44
C MET A 304 1.63 -11.05 0.97
N LYS A 305 1.29 -12.27 0.55
CA LYS A 305 0.05 -12.94 0.96
C LYS A 305 0.23 -14.03 2.03
N CYS A 306 1.40 -14.64 2.08
CA CYS A 306 1.67 -15.75 2.98
C CYS A 306 1.97 -15.22 4.38
N GLY A 307 1.45 -15.87 5.42
CA GLY A 307 1.89 -15.74 6.82
C GLY A 307 1.73 -14.37 7.51
N GLY A 308 1.28 -13.32 6.82
CA GLY A 308 1.23 -11.96 7.35
C GLY A 308 2.64 -11.34 7.55
N GLN A 309 2.75 -10.02 7.46
CA GLN A 309 4.01 -9.28 7.71
C GLN A 309 5.25 -9.78 6.94
N GLY A 310 5.08 -10.28 5.71
CA GLY A 310 6.21 -10.74 4.88
C GLY A 310 6.57 -12.22 5.04
N GLY A 311 5.80 -12.96 5.84
CA GLY A 311 5.98 -14.40 6.03
C GLY A 311 6.07 -15.16 4.70
N GLY A 312 7.03 -16.07 4.59
CA GLY A 312 7.15 -16.96 3.44
C GLY A 312 7.76 -16.36 2.17
N ILE A 313 7.91 -15.03 2.04
CA ILE A 313 8.46 -14.39 0.81
C ILE A 313 9.83 -14.99 0.43
N GLN A 314 10.72 -15.15 1.40
CA GLN A 314 12.05 -15.74 1.20
C GLN A 314 12.05 -17.27 1.23
N ASN A 315 10.91 -17.91 1.52
CA ASN A 315 10.77 -19.36 1.49
C ASN A 315 10.36 -19.82 0.08
N LEU A 316 11.23 -20.59 -0.57
CA LEU A 316 10.99 -21.14 -1.90
C LEU A 316 9.84 -22.15 -1.96
N ALA A 317 9.45 -22.73 -0.82
CA ALA A 317 8.33 -23.65 -0.73
C ALA A 317 6.96 -22.96 -0.74
N THR A 318 6.91 -21.63 -0.60
CA THR A 318 5.65 -20.87 -0.63
C THR A 318 5.51 -20.08 -1.93
N PRO A 319 4.29 -19.82 -2.40
CA PRO A 319 4.05 -19.09 -3.65
C PRO A 319 4.38 -17.59 -3.54
N CYS A 320 4.55 -17.05 -2.33
CA CYS A 320 4.54 -15.61 -2.09
C CYS A 320 5.84 -14.89 -2.42
N GLY A 321 5.71 -13.61 -2.80
CA GLY A 321 6.82 -12.73 -3.15
C GLY A 321 7.56 -13.12 -4.41
N LYS A 322 6.86 -13.71 -5.38
CA LYS A 322 7.46 -14.34 -6.57
C LYS A 322 6.72 -13.94 -7.85
N ILE A 323 7.43 -14.03 -8.96
CA ILE A 323 6.85 -14.04 -10.29
C ILE A 323 6.73 -15.51 -10.73
N HIS A 324 5.53 -15.91 -11.10
CA HIS A 324 5.21 -17.24 -11.60
C HIS A 324 5.08 -17.22 -13.12
N ARG A 325 5.21 -18.40 -13.74
CA ARG A 325 5.11 -18.61 -15.19
C ARG A 325 4.44 -19.93 -15.51
#